data_AF-A0A9N8WGH2-F1
#
_entry.id   AF-A0A9N8WGH2-F1
#
_cell.length_a   1.000
_cell.length_b   1.000
_cell.length_c   1.000
_cell.angle_alpha   90.00
_cell.angle_beta   90.00
_cell.angle_gamma   90.00
#
_symmetry.space_group_name_H-M   'P 1'
#
loop_
_entity.id
_entity.type
_entity.pdbx_description
1 polymer ?
#
loop_
_entity_poly.entity_id
_entity_poly.type
_entity_poly.pdbx_seq_one_letter_code
_entity_poly.pdbx_strand_id
1 'polypeptide(L)'
;MSNKEKVMENIYNNPFAKQSEKATTYYGIPHDIQLQNKIYNGLRPSIPGNVPILIAELIIKCWDPHPGKRLNSKEIYDTINIWNNEIINNEFTELAAQIKKADEMLMNDLSMSSSSSFEKIHPEAIYFSRPLNTLNIFVDSVDHKLFETINPTTGKAITSVAEASEKDVDIAVEAATNAFNDVWCHVDGKERGKLINKLANLMERDLEELAALEALDNGKTFRSAKANDLPSAISCYRYFAGWCDKIHGKVIETQHDKFCYTRHEPFGVCGAIIPWNYPLEMQAWKMAPALACGNTIVLKSSELTPLTALKVAALCKEAGFPKGVVNVLSGFGPVAGAAIASHMGIDKISFTGKSILKASADSNLKNVSLELGGKSPSIVFADSDLDQAVKWAHMGVFYDSGQCCCAGSRVYVEDSIYDEFINKFQEHALNIKIGDPFHKDTYQGPQISLQQFNKIMSYIDTGKKEGATLLMGGERHGDQGDFPPNSKDTFFKLLSAEAFNIDFPTAVEP
;
A
#
# COMPACT_ATOMS: atom_id res chain seq x y z
N MET A 1 10.58 -51.98 31.39
CA MET A 1 9.86 -51.08 30.48
C MET A 1 8.44 -51.56 30.25
N SER A 2 7.50 -50.80 30.78
CA SER A 2 6.07 -50.77 30.46
C SER A 2 5.82 -50.37 29.00
N ASN A 3 4.57 -50.55 28.53
CA ASN A 3 4.16 -50.06 27.21
C ASN A 3 4.27 -48.53 27.08
N LYS A 4 4.17 -47.78 28.18
CA LYS A 4 4.35 -46.32 28.19
C LYS A 4 5.78 -45.93 27.83
N GLU A 5 6.78 -46.63 28.40
CA GLU A 5 8.20 -46.38 28.09
C GLU A 5 8.54 -46.77 26.65
N LYS A 6 8.08 -47.95 26.17
CA LYS A 6 8.29 -48.37 24.78
C LYS A 6 7.67 -47.43 23.73
N VAL A 7 6.53 -46.82 24.04
CA VAL A 7 5.91 -45.82 23.15
C VAL A 7 6.74 -44.52 23.14
N MET A 8 7.22 -44.05 24.29
CA MET A 8 8.10 -42.88 24.35
C MET A 8 9.43 -43.11 23.63
N GLU A 9 10.02 -44.31 23.77
CA GLU A 9 11.27 -44.72 23.09
C GLU A 9 11.12 -44.76 21.56
N ASN A 10 9.99 -45.26 21.05
CA ASN A 10 9.67 -45.21 19.62
C ASN A 10 9.38 -43.79 19.10
N ILE A 11 8.82 -42.90 19.92
CA ILE A 11 8.60 -41.49 19.56
C ILE A 11 9.95 -40.76 19.47
N TYR A 12 10.83 -40.89 20.48
CA TYR A 12 12.16 -40.26 20.50
C TYR A 12 13.10 -40.76 19.40
N ASN A 13 12.90 -41.98 18.89
CA ASN A 13 13.69 -42.54 17.80
C ASN A 13 13.06 -42.39 16.40
N ASN A 14 11.88 -41.80 16.29
CA ASN A 14 11.25 -41.54 14.99
C ASN A 14 12.08 -40.48 14.20
N PRO A 15 12.53 -40.78 12.96
CA PRO A 15 13.27 -39.83 12.14
C PRO A 15 12.56 -38.49 11.91
N PHE A 16 11.22 -38.49 11.84
CA PHE A 16 10.42 -37.27 11.68
C PHE A 16 10.35 -36.43 12.97
N ALA A 17 10.44 -37.02 14.16
CA ALA A 17 10.52 -36.26 15.42
C ALA A 17 11.85 -35.48 15.51
N LYS A 18 12.96 -36.09 15.05
CA LYS A 18 14.26 -35.41 14.92
C LYS A 18 14.32 -34.38 13.76
N GLN A 19 13.29 -34.34 12.91
CA GLN A 19 13.06 -33.24 11.97
C GLN A 19 12.13 -32.17 12.56
N SER A 20 11.15 -32.53 13.40
CA SER A 20 10.26 -31.53 14.03
C SER A 20 10.97 -30.67 15.07
N GLU A 21 11.98 -31.18 15.81
CA GLU A 21 12.87 -30.33 16.63
C GLU A 21 13.62 -29.27 15.82
N LYS A 22 13.99 -29.60 14.57
CA LYS A 22 14.59 -28.62 13.65
C LYS A 22 13.54 -27.66 13.08
N ALA A 23 12.30 -28.11 12.90
CA ALA A 23 11.20 -27.26 12.44
C ALA A 23 10.74 -26.26 13.51
N THR A 24 10.61 -26.65 14.79
CA THR A 24 10.25 -25.71 15.88
C THR A 24 11.29 -24.61 16.02
N THR A 25 12.58 -24.95 15.91
CA THR A 25 13.71 -24.00 15.92
C THR A 25 13.67 -23.03 14.73
N TYR A 26 13.03 -23.39 13.60
CA TYR A 26 13.00 -22.59 12.37
C TYR A 26 11.69 -21.81 12.16
N TYR A 27 10.59 -22.22 12.81
CA TYR A 27 9.24 -21.69 12.56
C TYR A 27 8.49 -21.17 13.81
N GLY A 28 9.15 -21.07 14.98
CA GLY A 28 8.67 -20.23 16.08
C GLY A 28 7.38 -20.67 16.78
N ILE A 29 7.06 -21.96 16.75
CA ILE A 29 5.93 -22.52 17.51
C ILE A 29 6.21 -22.41 19.02
N PRO A 30 5.26 -21.95 19.86
CA PRO A 30 5.50 -21.80 21.30
C PRO A 30 5.99 -23.09 21.98
N HIS A 31 7.01 -22.95 22.83
CA HIS A 31 7.57 -24.02 23.67
C HIS A 31 6.63 -24.49 24.81
N ASP A 32 5.37 -24.03 24.83
CA ASP A 32 4.42 -24.39 25.88
C ASP A 32 3.90 -25.83 25.72
N ILE A 33 4.65 -26.74 26.32
CA ILE A 33 4.33 -28.15 26.48
C ILE A 33 3.00 -28.33 27.25
N GLN A 34 2.57 -27.39 28.11
CA GLN A 34 1.27 -27.48 28.78
C GLN A 34 0.12 -27.14 27.83
N LEU A 35 0.25 -26.13 26.97
CA LEU A 35 -0.75 -25.81 25.94
C LEU A 35 -0.88 -26.95 24.92
N GLN A 36 0.24 -27.50 24.45
CA GLN A 36 0.23 -28.67 23.56
C GLN A 36 -0.42 -29.89 24.25
N ASN A 37 -0.13 -30.14 25.53
CA ASN A 37 -0.80 -31.19 26.30
C ASN A 37 -2.28 -30.90 26.58
N LYS A 38 -2.71 -29.63 26.73
CA LYS A 38 -4.14 -29.27 26.86
C LYS A 38 -4.90 -29.62 25.58
N ILE A 39 -4.38 -29.23 24.41
CA ILE A 39 -4.96 -29.56 23.11
C ILE A 39 -5.02 -31.09 22.93
N TYR A 40 -3.89 -31.78 23.17
CA TYR A 40 -3.79 -33.23 22.94
C TYR A 40 -4.63 -34.07 23.92
N ASN A 41 -4.78 -33.66 25.18
CA ASN A 41 -5.65 -34.36 26.14
C ASN A 41 -7.12 -33.94 26.03
N GLY A 42 -7.43 -32.73 25.52
CA GLY A 42 -8.79 -32.29 25.22
C GLY A 42 -9.43 -33.09 24.07
N LEU A 43 -8.64 -33.44 23.05
CA LEU A 43 -9.08 -34.27 21.90
C LEU A 43 -9.21 -35.77 22.22
N ARG A 44 -8.94 -36.19 23.46
CA ARG A 44 -8.77 -37.60 23.84
C ARG A 44 -10.03 -38.38 24.29
N PRO A 45 -11.07 -37.78 24.90
CA PRO A 45 -12.12 -38.60 25.57
C PRO A 45 -13.12 -39.34 24.66
N SER A 46 -13.33 -38.93 23.40
CA SER A 46 -14.59 -39.23 22.71
C SER A 46 -14.52 -39.45 21.19
N ILE A 47 -13.45 -40.09 20.67
CA ILE A 47 -13.41 -40.53 19.26
C ILE A 47 -12.80 -41.94 19.16
N PRO A 48 -13.53 -42.95 18.63
CA PRO A 48 -12.99 -44.29 18.38
C PRO A 48 -12.29 -44.42 17.01
N GLY A 49 -11.31 -45.32 16.92
CA GLY A 49 -10.68 -45.73 15.66
C GLY A 49 -9.62 -44.78 15.10
N ASN A 50 -9.27 -44.96 13.82
CA ASN A 50 -8.13 -44.30 13.15
C ASN A 50 -8.36 -42.82 12.79
N VAL A 51 -9.48 -42.22 13.20
CA VAL A 51 -9.87 -40.83 12.90
C VAL A 51 -8.77 -39.79 13.23
N PRO A 52 -8.01 -39.88 14.36
CA PRO A 52 -6.92 -38.95 14.63
C PRO A 52 -5.79 -38.96 13.59
N ILE A 53 -5.58 -40.09 12.90
CA ILE A 53 -4.56 -40.23 11.85
C ILE A 53 -5.04 -39.53 10.57
N LEU A 54 -6.32 -39.70 10.21
CA LEU A 54 -6.93 -39.02 9.06
C LEU A 54 -6.94 -37.50 9.23
N ILE A 55 -7.27 -37.00 10.43
CA ILE A 55 -7.20 -35.56 10.75
C ILE A 55 -5.76 -35.05 10.67
N ALA A 56 -4.78 -35.79 11.19
CA ALA A 56 -3.38 -35.42 11.08
C ALA A 56 -2.88 -35.39 9.62
N GLU A 57 -3.26 -36.37 8.79
CA GLU A 57 -2.97 -36.35 7.36
C GLU A 57 -3.61 -35.16 6.63
N LEU A 58 -4.85 -34.80 6.97
CA LEU A 58 -5.53 -33.66 6.35
C LEU A 58 -4.79 -32.35 6.68
N ILE A 59 -4.42 -32.14 7.95
CA ILE A 59 -3.64 -30.98 8.40
C ILE A 59 -2.29 -30.91 7.66
N ILE A 60 -1.59 -32.05 7.51
CA ILE A 60 -0.32 -32.13 6.78
C ILE A 60 -0.51 -31.78 5.29
N LYS A 61 -1.57 -32.28 4.63
CA LYS A 61 -1.85 -32.03 3.20
C LYS A 61 -2.32 -30.58 2.94
N CYS A 62 -3.03 -29.96 3.87
CA CYS A 62 -3.42 -28.54 3.79
C CYS A 62 -2.21 -27.59 3.91
N TRP A 63 -1.11 -28.05 4.53
CA TRP A 63 0.13 -27.30 4.77
C TRP A 63 1.36 -27.85 4.01
N ASP A 64 1.19 -28.69 2.97
CA ASP A 64 2.32 -29.09 2.10
C ASP A 64 2.87 -27.84 1.36
N PRO A 65 4.18 -27.54 1.47
CA PRO A 65 4.78 -26.38 0.81
C PRO A 65 4.91 -26.50 -0.71
N HIS A 66 4.61 -27.67 -1.32
CA HIS A 66 4.66 -27.84 -2.78
C HIS A 66 3.33 -27.41 -3.42
N PRO A 67 3.30 -26.41 -4.33
CA PRO A 67 2.06 -25.86 -4.89
C PRO A 67 1.16 -26.88 -5.61
N GLY A 68 1.72 -27.98 -6.13
CA GLY A 68 0.98 -29.06 -6.79
C GLY A 68 0.52 -30.21 -5.89
N LYS A 69 0.64 -30.08 -4.56
CA LYS A 69 0.19 -31.09 -3.57
C LYS A 69 -0.74 -30.55 -2.49
N ARG A 70 -0.81 -29.24 -2.34
CA ARG A 70 -1.62 -28.56 -1.34
C ARG A 70 -3.08 -28.52 -1.79
N LEU A 71 -3.97 -29.13 -1.00
CA LEU A 71 -5.41 -29.17 -1.30
C LEU A 71 -6.02 -27.76 -1.26
N ASN A 72 -6.86 -27.43 -2.23
CA ASN A 72 -7.63 -26.18 -2.24
C ASN A 72 -8.94 -26.32 -1.45
N SER A 73 -9.60 -25.19 -1.14
CA SER A 73 -10.81 -25.14 -0.29
C SER A 73 -11.94 -26.06 -0.76
N LYS A 74 -12.08 -26.29 -2.07
CA LYS A 74 -13.08 -27.21 -2.61
C LYS A 74 -12.64 -28.67 -2.45
N GLU A 75 -11.39 -29.00 -2.73
CA GLU A 75 -10.86 -30.36 -2.54
C GLU A 75 -10.89 -30.80 -1.06
N ILE A 76 -10.66 -29.86 -0.15
CA ILE A 76 -10.82 -30.08 1.30
C ILE A 76 -12.29 -30.39 1.63
N TYR A 77 -13.22 -29.59 1.12
CA TYR A 77 -14.66 -29.79 1.33
C TYR A 77 -15.18 -31.10 0.72
N ASP A 78 -14.76 -31.42 -0.50
CA ASP A 78 -15.11 -32.67 -1.19
C ASP A 78 -14.50 -33.90 -0.47
N THR A 79 -13.28 -33.81 0.06
CA THR A 79 -12.66 -34.86 0.89
C THR A 79 -13.44 -35.10 2.18
N ILE A 80 -13.83 -34.02 2.88
CA ILE A 80 -14.65 -34.09 4.09
C ILE A 80 -16.04 -34.68 3.78
N ASN A 81 -16.62 -34.36 2.62
CA ASN A 81 -17.89 -34.94 2.19
C ASN A 81 -17.79 -36.41 1.80
N ILE A 82 -16.67 -36.87 1.23
CA ILE A 82 -16.42 -38.30 1.02
C ILE A 82 -16.39 -39.03 2.37
N TRP A 83 -15.67 -38.51 3.36
CA TRP A 83 -15.62 -39.09 4.71
C TRP A 83 -16.98 -39.09 5.41
N ASN A 84 -17.80 -38.05 5.25
CA ASN A 84 -19.18 -38.01 5.75
C ASN A 84 -20.10 -39.07 5.09
N ASN A 85 -19.88 -39.42 3.82
CA ASN A 85 -20.71 -40.39 3.11
C ASN A 85 -20.25 -41.85 3.34
N GLU A 86 -18.95 -42.10 3.54
CA GLU A 86 -18.44 -43.44 3.83
C GLU A 86 -18.61 -43.85 5.31
N ILE A 87 -18.76 -42.90 6.24
CA ILE A 87 -18.88 -43.16 7.69
C ILE A 87 -20.13 -42.50 8.28
N ILE A 88 -21.31 -42.99 7.87
CA ILE A 88 -22.59 -42.54 8.45
C ILE A 88 -22.87 -43.27 9.79
N ASN A 89 -22.76 -42.55 10.91
CA ASN A 89 -23.56 -42.79 12.11
C ASN A 89 -23.52 -41.58 13.07
N ASN A 90 -24.55 -40.72 12.98
CA ASN A 90 -25.14 -39.78 13.95
C ASN A 90 -24.31 -38.86 14.89
N GLU A 91 -23.08 -39.17 15.28
CA GLU A 91 -22.38 -38.49 16.41
C GLU A 91 -21.77 -37.11 16.03
N PHE A 92 -21.54 -36.82 14.76
CA PHE A 92 -20.94 -35.54 14.32
C PHE A 92 -21.88 -34.32 14.39
N THR A 93 -23.19 -34.54 14.56
CA THR A 93 -24.19 -33.46 14.66
C THR A 93 -23.95 -32.57 15.87
N GLU A 94 -23.54 -33.15 17.01
CA GLU A 94 -23.18 -32.38 18.20
C GLU A 94 -21.85 -31.65 18.03
N LEU A 95 -20.85 -32.24 17.36
CA LEU A 95 -19.56 -31.58 17.17
C LEU A 95 -19.69 -30.32 16.30
N ALA A 96 -20.50 -30.37 15.24
CA ALA A 96 -20.81 -29.19 14.43
C ALA A 96 -21.50 -28.08 15.24
N ALA A 97 -22.43 -28.46 16.14
CA ALA A 97 -23.08 -27.51 17.05
C ALA A 97 -22.13 -26.94 18.11
N GLN A 98 -21.21 -27.75 18.65
CA GLN A 98 -20.22 -27.33 19.63
C GLN A 98 -19.15 -26.40 19.02
N ILE A 99 -18.70 -26.66 17.79
CA ILE A 99 -17.79 -25.76 17.06
C ILE A 99 -18.45 -24.39 16.84
N LYS A 100 -19.71 -24.36 16.38
CA LYS A 100 -20.46 -23.11 16.22
C LYS A 100 -20.62 -22.36 17.55
N LYS A 101 -20.86 -23.08 18.65
CA LYS A 101 -21.00 -22.50 19.99
C LYS A 101 -19.68 -21.97 20.55
N ALA A 102 -18.54 -22.57 20.19
CA ALA A 102 -17.22 -22.06 20.53
C ALA A 102 -16.90 -20.76 19.79
N ASP A 103 -17.29 -20.65 18.51
CA ASP A 103 -17.17 -19.44 17.69
C ASP A 103 -18.04 -18.30 18.27
N GLU A 104 -19.29 -18.61 18.66
CA GLU A 104 -20.19 -17.69 19.37
C GLU A 104 -19.66 -17.27 20.75
N MET A 105 -18.84 -18.09 21.43
CA MET A 105 -18.19 -17.71 22.69
C MET A 105 -16.95 -16.82 22.47
N LEU A 106 -16.09 -17.12 21.48
CA LEU A 106 -14.93 -16.28 21.13
C LEU A 106 -15.33 -14.84 20.79
N MET A 107 -16.48 -14.66 20.14
CA MET A 107 -16.99 -13.33 19.77
C MET A 107 -17.49 -12.50 20.97
N ASN A 108 -17.82 -13.12 22.11
CA ASN A 108 -18.37 -12.42 23.28
C ASN A 108 -17.29 -12.01 24.31
N ASP A 109 -16.24 -12.82 24.52
CA ASP A 109 -15.15 -12.47 25.45
C ASP A 109 -14.35 -11.22 25.01
N LEU A 110 -14.39 -10.86 23.73
CA LEU A 110 -13.83 -9.61 23.19
C LEU A 110 -14.51 -8.32 23.70
N SER A 111 -15.57 -8.42 24.51
CA SER A 111 -16.33 -7.26 25.00
C SER A 111 -15.99 -6.80 26.42
N MET A 112 -15.30 -7.61 27.26
CA MET A 112 -15.03 -7.25 28.66
C MET A 112 -13.70 -7.79 29.22
N SER A 113 -12.68 -6.94 29.33
CA SER A 113 -12.01 -6.66 30.61
C SER A 113 -10.90 -5.60 30.49
N SER A 114 -10.76 -4.77 31.52
CA SER A 114 -9.70 -3.78 31.65
C SER A 114 -8.58 -4.25 32.57
N SER A 115 -7.34 -3.85 32.25
CA SER A 115 -6.20 -3.67 33.16
C SER A 115 -5.76 -4.83 34.07
N SER A 116 -4.52 -5.30 33.88
CA SER A 116 -3.62 -5.60 35.01
C SER A 116 -2.14 -5.56 34.63
N SER A 117 -1.30 -5.08 35.56
CA SER A 117 0.16 -5.25 35.66
C SER A 117 1.03 -5.13 34.39
N PHE A 118 1.70 -3.99 34.25
CA PHE A 118 3.02 -3.90 33.60
C PHE A 118 4.00 -4.91 34.23
N GLU A 119 4.81 -5.60 33.43
CA GLU A 119 6.15 -5.98 33.87
C GLU A 119 7.14 -6.12 32.69
N LYS A 120 8.37 -5.62 32.89
CA LYS A 120 9.57 -5.79 32.06
C LYS A 120 9.52 -5.20 30.64
N ILE A 121 9.88 -3.91 30.57
CA ILE A 121 10.52 -3.30 29.39
C ILE A 121 11.75 -4.13 29.01
N HIS A 122 11.85 -4.53 27.73
CA HIS A 122 13.02 -5.20 27.15
C HIS A 122 13.67 -4.32 26.08
N PRO A 123 15.01 -4.24 25.98
CA PRO A 123 15.71 -3.34 25.05
C PRO A 123 15.74 -3.82 23.59
N GLU A 124 14.77 -4.64 23.15
CA GLU A 124 14.77 -5.29 21.83
C GLU A 124 13.36 -5.43 21.18
N ALA A 125 12.37 -4.57 21.51
CA ALA A 125 10.96 -4.81 21.15
C ALA A 125 10.16 -3.59 20.62
N ILE A 126 9.45 -3.82 19.49
CA ILE A 126 8.70 -2.90 18.59
C ILE A 126 7.54 -3.82 17.98
N TYR A 127 6.21 -3.48 17.84
CA TYR A 127 5.03 -4.47 17.86
C TYR A 127 3.65 -4.35 17.00
N PHE A 128 3.51 -4.21 15.65
CA PHE A 128 2.45 -3.46 14.91
C PHE A 128 1.09 -4.17 14.85
N SER A 129 0.06 -3.42 15.25
CA SER A 129 -1.28 -3.40 14.69
C SER A 129 -1.34 -3.40 13.14
N ARG A 130 -2.38 -4.05 12.62
CA ARG A 130 -2.49 -4.40 11.20
C ARG A 130 -2.63 -3.14 10.33
N PRO A 131 -1.96 -3.04 9.17
CA PRO A 131 -0.58 -3.44 8.89
C PRO A 131 0.33 -2.19 8.82
N LEU A 132 1.55 -2.24 9.36
CA LEU A 132 2.63 -1.25 9.11
C LEU A 132 4.02 -1.86 9.36
N ASN A 133 5.14 -1.20 9.01
CA ASN A 133 6.48 -1.85 9.02
C ASN A 133 7.64 -0.97 9.56
N THR A 134 8.37 -1.49 10.54
CA THR A 134 9.81 -1.26 10.75
C THR A 134 10.49 -2.63 10.92
N LEU A 135 11.83 -2.72 10.88
CA LEU A 135 12.61 -3.92 11.28
C LEU A 135 12.20 -5.31 10.70
N ASN A 136 11.57 -5.39 9.52
CA ASN A 136 11.10 -6.64 8.88
C ASN A 136 10.09 -7.45 9.71
N ILE A 137 9.36 -6.80 10.60
CA ILE A 137 8.18 -7.35 11.30
C ILE A 137 7.09 -6.28 11.12
N PHE A 138 5.85 -6.58 11.48
CA PHE A 138 4.84 -5.52 11.60
C PHE A 138 4.90 -5.06 13.08
N VAL A 139 5.31 -3.79 13.36
CA VAL A 139 5.83 -3.10 14.61
C VAL A 139 5.59 -1.51 14.91
N ASP A 140 4.66 -0.70 15.56
CA ASP A 140 3.41 -0.48 16.44
C ASP A 140 1.88 -0.21 16.01
N SER A 141 1.12 0.86 16.25
CA SER A 141 1.36 2.09 16.95
C SER A 141 1.50 1.87 18.45
N VAL A 142 2.47 2.55 19.05
CA VAL A 142 2.68 2.55 20.51
C VAL A 142 1.44 3.06 21.29
N ASP A 143 0.52 3.75 20.61
CA ASP A 143 -0.78 4.20 21.15
C ASP A 143 -1.94 3.18 20.90
N HIS A 144 -1.68 2.08 20.19
CA HIS A 144 -2.64 1.07 19.70
C HIS A 144 -3.89 1.64 18.99
N LYS A 145 -3.72 2.80 18.34
CA LYS A 145 -4.75 3.45 17.52
C LYS A 145 -4.80 2.86 16.11
N LEU A 146 -6.01 2.84 15.56
CA LEU A 146 -6.33 2.47 14.19
C LEU A 146 -7.12 3.60 13.52
N PHE A 147 -6.90 3.80 12.22
CA PHE A 147 -7.81 4.54 11.34
C PHE A 147 -8.39 3.60 10.28
N GLU A 148 -9.52 3.94 9.69
CA GLU A 148 -10.09 3.18 8.56
C GLU A 148 -9.63 3.78 7.24
N THR A 149 -9.14 2.95 6.30
CA THR A 149 -9.03 3.36 4.90
C THR A 149 -10.33 3.00 4.16
N ILE A 150 -10.77 3.89 3.27
CA ILE A 150 -12.15 3.93 2.75
C ILE A 150 -12.13 3.73 1.24
N ASN A 151 -12.91 2.78 0.72
CA ASN A 151 -13.06 2.60 -0.72
C ASN A 151 -13.83 3.80 -1.31
N PRO A 152 -13.20 4.64 -2.15
CA PRO A 152 -13.82 5.86 -2.65
C PRO A 152 -14.99 5.62 -3.62
N THR A 153 -15.16 4.39 -4.11
CA THR A 153 -16.28 3.97 -4.97
C THR A 153 -17.54 3.65 -4.16
N THR A 154 -17.41 3.31 -2.87
CA THR A 154 -18.52 2.80 -2.05
C THR A 154 -18.69 3.51 -0.71
N GLY A 155 -17.78 4.41 -0.32
CA GLY A 155 -17.80 5.12 0.96
C GLY A 155 -17.59 4.23 2.20
N LYS A 156 -17.32 2.93 2.01
CA LYS A 156 -17.20 1.92 3.08
C LYS A 156 -15.74 1.68 3.43
N ALA A 157 -15.47 1.40 4.70
CA ALA A 157 -14.15 0.96 5.15
C ALA A 157 -13.74 -0.33 4.43
N ILE A 158 -12.50 -0.35 3.93
CA ILE A 158 -11.85 -1.54 3.36
C ILE A 158 -11.30 -2.38 4.51
N THR A 159 -10.54 -1.72 5.39
CA THR A 159 -9.91 -2.32 6.56
C THR A 159 -9.42 -1.24 7.51
N SER A 160 -9.12 -1.62 8.75
CA SER A 160 -8.45 -0.76 9.72
C SER A 160 -6.93 -0.85 9.56
N VAL A 161 -6.25 0.28 9.65
CA VAL A 161 -4.80 0.44 9.51
C VAL A 161 -4.24 1.13 10.76
N ALA A 162 -3.08 0.69 11.23
CA ALA A 162 -2.36 1.30 12.34
C ALA A 162 -2.12 2.81 12.14
N GLU A 163 -2.51 3.63 13.12
CA GLU A 163 -2.26 5.07 13.14
C GLU A 163 -0.92 5.39 13.81
N ALA A 164 0.15 5.56 13.02
CA ALA A 164 1.46 5.92 13.53
C ALA A 164 1.45 7.27 14.27
N SER A 165 1.92 7.25 15.50
CA SER A 165 2.15 8.42 16.36
C SER A 165 3.56 9.02 16.15
N GLU A 166 3.88 10.08 16.89
CA GLU A 166 5.25 10.62 16.99
C GLU A 166 6.23 9.55 17.49
N LYS A 167 5.84 8.73 18.48
CA LYS A 167 6.67 7.65 19.05
C LYS A 167 7.04 6.60 18.01
N ASP A 168 6.12 6.31 17.08
CA ASP A 168 6.33 5.36 15.99
C ASP A 168 7.27 5.92 14.92
N VAL A 169 7.35 7.25 14.79
CA VAL A 169 8.37 7.93 13.97
C VAL A 169 9.73 7.85 14.65
N ASP A 170 9.83 8.16 15.94
CA ASP A 170 11.09 8.10 16.70
C ASP A 170 11.72 6.70 16.59
N ILE A 171 10.91 5.66 16.85
CA ILE A 171 11.27 4.24 16.72
C ILE A 171 11.71 3.88 15.29
N ALA A 172 10.99 4.36 14.27
CA ALA A 172 11.35 4.11 12.87
C ALA A 172 12.66 4.80 12.48
N VAL A 173 12.97 5.97 13.06
CA VAL A 173 14.22 6.67 12.82
C VAL A 173 15.39 6.03 13.58
N GLU A 174 15.20 5.56 14.81
CA GLU A 174 16.21 4.75 15.51
C GLU A 174 16.55 3.48 14.71
N ALA A 175 15.52 2.75 14.27
CA ALA A 175 15.68 1.59 13.39
C ALA A 175 16.43 1.93 12.09
N ALA A 176 16.11 3.07 11.47
CA ALA A 176 16.79 3.54 10.25
C ALA A 176 18.23 4.00 10.50
N THR A 177 18.52 4.58 11.66
CA THR A 177 19.85 5.07 12.06
C THR A 177 20.80 3.90 12.30
N ASN A 178 20.38 2.93 13.10
CA ASN A 178 21.16 1.73 13.39
C ASN A 178 21.38 0.91 12.10
N ALA A 179 20.32 0.73 11.29
CA ALA A 179 20.44 0.06 9.99
C ALA A 179 21.36 0.79 9.00
N PHE A 180 21.45 2.11 9.06
CA PHE A 180 22.38 2.89 8.23
C PHE A 180 23.83 2.67 8.67
N ASN A 181 24.10 2.91 9.96
CA ASN A 181 25.43 2.87 10.55
C ASN A 181 26.05 1.46 10.53
N ASP A 182 25.30 0.45 10.96
CA ASP A 182 25.85 -0.89 11.23
C ASP A 182 25.91 -1.77 9.98
N VAL A 183 25.09 -1.48 8.96
CA VAL A 183 24.87 -2.37 7.81
C VAL A 183 24.83 -1.63 6.48
N TRP A 184 23.84 -0.76 6.24
CA TRP A 184 23.42 -0.40 4.88
C TRP A 184 24.40 0.52 4.16
N CYS A 185 25.07 1.43 4.86
CA CYS A 185 26.13 2.24 4.26
C CYS A 185 27.37 1.39 3.85
N HIS A 186 27.51 0.18 4.40
CA HIS A 186 28.57 -0.77 4.10
C HIS A 186 28.16 -1.84 3.06
N VAL A 187 26.90 -1.91 2.63
CA VAL A 187 26.48 -2.83 1.56
C VAL A 187 26.92 -2.28 0.19
N ASP A 188 27.77 -3.04 -0.51
CA ASP A 188 28.23 -2.73 -1.87
C ASP A 188 27.08 -2.37 -2.81
N GLY A 189 27.30 -1.38 -3.68
CA GLY A 189 26.31 -0.95 -4.68
C GLY A 189 25.75 -2.09 -5.53
N LYS A 190 26.59 -3.07 -5.88
CA LYS A 190 26.21 -4.30 -6.58
C LYS A 190 25.15 -5.12 -5.83
N GLU A 191 25.29 -5.24 -4.50
CA GLU A 191 24.38 -6.02 -3.66
C GLU A 191 23.11 -5.21 -3.31
N ARG A 192 23.20 -3.88 -3.14
CA ARG A 192 22.02 -3.00 -3.10
C ARG A 192 21.20 -3.12 -4.39
N GLY A 193 21.86 -3.10 -5.55
CA GLY A 193 21.24 -3.26 -6.87
C GLY A 193 20.57 -4.63 -7.07
N LYS A 194 21.14 -5.71 -6.52
CA LYS A 194 20.47 -7.02 -6.49
C LYS A 194 19.18 -7.01 -5.67
N LEU A 195 19.21 -6.42 -4.47
CA LEU A 195 18.04 -6.34 -3.59
C LEU A 195 16.90 -5.53 -4.22
N ILE A 196 17.22 -4.38 -4.83
CA ILE A 196 16.22 -3.54 -5.51
C ILE A 196 15.68 -4.23 -6.77
N ASN A 197 16.51 -4.92 -7.56
CA ASN A 197 16.01 -5.75 -8.68
C ASN A 197 15.13 -6.91 -8.21
N LYS A 198 15.46 -7.56 -7.08
CA LYS A 198 14.62 -8.63 -6.51
C LYS A 198 13.27 -8.08 -6.05
N LEU A 199 13.22 -6.89 -5.45
CA LEU A 199 11.96 -6.18 -5.13
C LEU A 199 11.13 -5.94 -6.39
N ALA A 200 11.74 -5.42 -7.47
CA ALA A 200 11.03 -5.19 -8.73
C ALA A 200 10.45 -6.48 -9.33
N ASN A 201 11.18 -7.60 -9.25
CA ASN A 201 10.70 -8.91 -9.71
C ASN A 201 9.55 -9.46 -8.83
N LEU A 202 9.55 -9.16 -7.52
CA LEU A 202 8.45 -9.53 -6.62
C LEU A 202 7.20 -8.66 -6.86
N MET A 203 7.37 -7.38 -7.19
CA MET A 203 6.28 -6.50 -7.63
C MET A 203 5.70 -6.92 -8.98
N GLU A 204 6.54 -7.45 -9.88
CA GLU A 204 6.10 -8.02 -11.17
C GLU A 204 5.35 -9.35 -10.99
N ARG A 205 5.71 -10.15 -9.97
CA ARG A 205 4.97 -11.36 -9.56
C ARG A 205 3.59 -11.01 -8.98
N ASP A 206 3.53 -10.04 -8.06
CA ASP A 206 2.31 -9.67 -7.33
C ASP A 206 1.54 -8.51 -8.03
N LEU A 207 1.80 -8.31 -9.33
CA LEU A 207 1.33 -7.17 -10.11
C LEU A 207 -0.20 -7.03 -10.17
N GLU A 208 -0.95 -8.14 -10.18
CA GLU A 208 -2.42 -8.10 -10.14
C GLU A 208 -2.96 -7.73 -8.75
N GLU A 209 -2.31 -8.20 -7.67
CA GLU A 209 -2.70 -7.87 -6.30
C GLU A 209 -2.42 -6.39 -6.01
N LEU A 210 -1.24 -5.89 -6.41
CA LEU A 210 -0.87 -4.48 -6.29
C LEU A 210 -1.81 -3.57 -7.09
N ALA A 211 -2.15 -3.94 -8.33
CA ALA A 211 -3.10 -3.17 -9.14
C ALA A 211 -4.53 -3.20 -8.57
N ALA A 212 -4.92 -4.29 -7.90
CA ALA A 212 -6.20 -4.38 -7.20
C ALA A 212 -6.22 -3.52 -5.93
N LEU A 213 -5.12 -3.44 -5.18
CA LEU A 213 -5.00 -2.52 -4.04
C LEU A 213 -5.10 -1.06 -4.47
N GLU A 214 -4.38 -0.65 -5.52
CA GLU A 214 -4.50 0.72 -6.07
C GLU A 214 -5.96 1.03 -6.48
N ALA A 215 -6.64 0.12 -7.18
CA ALA A 215 -8.02 0.34 -7.62
C ALA A 215 -9.05 0.35 -6.48
N LEU A 216 -8.79 -0.40 -5.40
CA LEU A 216 -9.66 -0.48 -4.22
C LEU A 216 -9.49 0.70 -3.26
N ASP A 217 -8.24 1.12 -3.02
CA ASP A 217 -7.82 2.09 -1.99
C ASP A 217 -7.76 3.52 -2.56
N ASN A 218 -7.26 3.70 -3.79
CA ASN A 218 -7.19 5.01 -4.45
C ASN A 218 -8.39 5.31 -5.38
N GLY A 219 -8.95 4.29 -6.03
CA GLY A 219 -10.09 4.44 -6.97
C GLY A 219 -9.71 4.68 -8.44
N LYS A 220 -8.42 4.75 -8.81
CA LYS A 220 -7.98 4.68 -10.21
C LYS A 220 -8.40 3.34 -10.82
N THR A 221 -8.65 3.30 -12.14
CA THR A 221 -9.12 2.06 -12.76
C THR A 221 -8.07 0.95 -12.67
N PHE A 222 -8.49 -0.27 -12.36
CA PHE A 222 -7.63 -1.46 -12.29
C PHE A 222 -6.80 -1.63 -13.58
N ARG A 223 -7.43 -1.31 -14.73
CA ARG A 223 -6.77 -1.30 -16.03
C ARG A 223 -5.63 -0.26 -16.12
N SER A 224 -5.81 0.96 -15.60
CA SER A 224 -4.72 1.94 -15.56
C SER A 224 -3.62 1.49 -14.61
N ALA A 225 -3.97 1.15 -13.36
CA ALA A 225 -3.01 0.71 -12.36
C ALA A 225 -2.13 -0.44 -12.87
N LYS A 226 -2.75 -1.45 -13.49
CA LYS A 226 -2.06 -2.62 -14.04
C LYS A 226 -1.19 -2.31 -15.28
N ALA A 227 -1.58 -1.35 -16.12
CA ALA A 227 -0.92 -1.09 -17.40
C ALA A 227 0.08 0.08 -17.37
N ASN A 228 -0.07 1.01 -16.43
CA ASN A 228 0.69 2.27 -16.37
C ASN A 228 1.47 2.36 -15.06
N ASP A 229 0.75 2.49 -13.93
CA ASP A 229 1.31 2.77 -12.60
C ASP A 229 2.26 1.66 -12.13
N LEU A 230 1.85 0.38 -12.26
CA LEU A 230 2.67 -0.79 -11.90
C LEU A 230 3.95 -0.90 -12.77
N PRO A 231 3.87 -0.93 -14.12
CA PRO A 231 5.06 -0.93 -14.97
C PRO A 231 6.00 0.25 -14.74
N SER A 232 5.48 1.46 -14.46
CA SER A 232 6.31 2.63 -14.15
C SER A 232 7.08 2.43 -12.84
N ALA A 233 6.40 2.03 -11.76
CA ALA A 233 7.02 1.78 -10.46
C ALA A 233 8.08 0.67 -10.52
N ILE A 234 7.78 -0.45 -11.19
CA ILE A 234 8.73 -1.56 -11.43
C ILE A 234 9.94 -1.09 -12.23
N SER A 235 9.72 -0.27 -13.27
CA SER A 235 10.79 0.30 -14.10
C SER A 235 11.65 1.30 -13.32
N CYS A 236 11.06 2.10 -12.44
CA CYS A 236 11.77 3.02 -11.54
C CYS A 236 12.73 2.25 -10.62
N TYR A 237 12.26 1.16 -10.00
CA TYR A 237 13.12 0.29 -9.19
C TYR A 237 14.23 -0.37 -10.02
N ARG A 238 13.94 -0.93 -11.20
CA ARG A 238 14.97 -1.52 -12.10
C ARG A 238 16.01 -0.48 -12.56
N TYR A 239 15.58 0.74 -12.86
CA TYR A 239 16.45 1.85 -13.25
C TYR A 239 17.43 2.23 -12.13
N PHE A 240 16.94 2.48 -10.92
CA PHE A 240 17.80 2.83 -9.78
C PHE A 240 18.63 1.66 -9.25
N ALA A 241 18.15 0.42 -9.38
CA ALA A 241 18.97 -0.77 -9.15
C ALA A 241 20.20 -0.81 -10.08
N GLY A 242 20.06 -0.32 -11.32
CA GLY A 242 21.17 -0.15 -12.27
C GLY A 242 22.13 1.01 -11.95
N TRP A 243 21.76 1.92 -11.05
CA TRP A 243 22.59 3.07 -10.63
C TRP A 243 23.46 2.81 -9.40
N CYS A 244 23.15 1.81 -8.58
CA CYS A 244 23.73 1.62 -7.24
C CYS A 244 25.27 1.54 -7.21
N ASP A 245 25.89 1.07 -8.30
CA ASP A 245 27.33 0.89 -8.52
C ASP A 245 27.93 1.91 -9.51
N LYS A 246 27.20 2.98 -9.88
CA LYS A 246 27.58 3.98 -10.91
C LYS A 246 27.52 5.43 -10.43
N ILE A 247 27.35 5.66 -9.13
CA ILE A 247 27.32 6.99 -8.52
C ILE A 247 28.76 7.50 -8.36
N HIS A 248 29.31 8.07 -9.43
CA HIS A 248 30.69 8.55 -9.47
C HIS A 248 30.83 10.00 -8.97
N GLY A 249 31.87 10.25 -8.18
CA GLY A 249 32.41 11.60 -7.95
C GLY A 249 33.27 12.09 -9.12
N LYS A 250 34.09 13.11 -8.88
CA LYS A 250 35.03 13.68 -9.87
C LYS A 250 36.45 13.70 -9.32
N VAL A 251 37.45 13.55 -10.19
CA VAL A 251 38.80 14.07 -9.96
C VAL A 251 38.85 15.49 -10.51
N ILE A 252 39.48 16.42 -9.80
CA ILE A 252 39.49 17.85 -10.12
C ILE A 252 40.94 18.30 -10.27
N GLU A 253 41.30 18.75 -11.47
CA GLU A 253 42.56 19.44 -11.73
C GLU A 253 42.57 20.78 -10.99
N THR A 254 43.62 21.06 -10.21
CA THR A 254 43.70 22.28 -9.40
C THR A 254 45.06 22.95 -9.49
N GLN A 255 46.08 22.36 -8.87
CA GLN A 255 47.47 22.79 -8.88
C GLN A 255 48.38 21.55 -8.81
N HIS A 256 49.58 21.64 -9.38
CA HIS A 256 50.51 20.50 -9.52
C HIS A 256 50.83 19.76 -8.20
N ASP A 257 50.76 20.47 -7.06
CA ASP A 257 51.01 19.95 -5.71
C ASP A 257 49.78 19.34 -5.02
N LYS A 258 48.59 19.33 -5.68
CA LYS A 258 47.30 19.02 -5.04
C LYS A 258 46.45 18.04 -5.85
N PHE A 259 46.33 16.82 -5.34
CA PHE A 259 45.29 15.88 -5.79
C PHE A 259 43.95 16.23 -5.13
N CYS A 260 42.94 16.57 -5.94
CA CYS A 260 41.59 16.90 -5.47
C CYS A 260 40.56 15.93 -6.09
N TYR A 261 39.61 15.47 -5.29
CA TYR A 261 38.52 14.61 -5.74
C TYR A 261 37.26 14.82 -4.88
N THR A 262 36.10 14.42 -5.40
CA THR A 262 34.83 14.39 -4.66
C THR A 262 34.38 12.95 -4.41
N ARG A 263 33.64 12.75 -3.32
CA ARG A 263 32.83 11.55 -3.05
C ARG A 263 31.36 11.97 -3.06
N HIS A 264 30.49 11.07 -3.49
CA HIS A 264 29.04 11.22 -3.33
C HIS A 264 28.61 10.16 -2.32
N GLU A 265 28.26 10.61 -1.12
CA GLU A 265 27.95 9.74 0.02
C GLU A 265 26.46 9.87 0.36
N PRO A 266 25.82 8.82 0.91
CA PRO A 266 24.45 8.93 1.40
C PRO A 266 24.31 10.00 2.49
N PHE A 267 23.13 10.59 2.60
CA PHE A 267 22.80 11.56 3.66
C PHE A 267 22.67 10.91 5.03
N GLY A 268 22.23 9.64 5.08
CA GLY A 268 21.86 8.96 6.32
C GLY A 268 20.43 8.45 6.27
N VAL A 269 19.61 8.87 7.24
CA VAL A 269 18.18 8.58 7.29
C VAL A 269 17.40 9.56 6.43
N CYS A 270 16.72 9.05 5.40
CA CYS A 270 15.80 9.82 4.57
C CYS A 270 14.36 9.73 5.07
N GLY A 271 13.75 10.86 5.42
CA GLY A 271 12.30 10.98 5.58
C GLY A 271 11.61 11.09 4.21
N ALA A 272 10.51 10.37 4.02
CA ALA A 272 9.68 10.47 2.83
C ALA A 272 8.20 10.63 3.20
N ILE A 273 7.48 11.51 2.52
CA ILE A 273 6.04 11.71 2.71
C ILE A 273 5.37 11.75 1.33
N ILE A 274 4.44 10.83 1.08
CA ILE A 274 3.77 10.67 -0.23
C ILE A 274 2.28 11.08 -0.17
N PRO A 275 1.72 11.59 -1.29
CA PRO A 275 0.30 11.85 -1.46
C PRO A 275 -0.45 10.54 -1.78
N TRP A 276 -1.74 10.68 -2.07
CA TRP A 276 -2.67 9.58 -2.35
C TRP A 276 -2.99 9.34 -3.83
N ASN A 277 -2.56 10.21 -4.76
CA ASN A 277 -2.99 10.12 -6.17
C ASN A 277 -2.28 9.02 -6.97
N TYR A 278 -0.98 8.82 -6.72
CA TYR A 278 -0.23 7.69 -7.25
C TYR A 278 0.55 7.01 -6.10
N PRO A 279 -0.12 6.28 -5.18
CA PRO A 279 0.51 5.77 -3.97
C PRO A 279 1.72 4.89 -4.25
N LEU A 280 1.59 3.94 -5.18
CA LEU A 280 2.70 3.06 -5.57
C LEU A 280 3.85 3.82 -6.24
N GLU A 281 3.54 4.66 -7.22
CA GLU A 281 4.58 5.34 -8.01
C GLU A 281 5.33 6.39 -7.19
N MET A 282 4.63 7.16 -6.35
CA MET A 282 5.24 8.12 -5.41
C MET A 282 6.09 7.40 -4.35
N GLN A 283 5.71 6.19 -3.95
CA GLN A 283 6.52 5.33 -3.09
C GLN A 283 7.81 4.91 -3.80
N ALA A 284 7.73 4.44 -5.05
CA ALA A 284 8.89 4.04 -5.85
C ALA A 284 9.84 5.22 -6.13
N TRP A 285 9.31 6.37 -6.57
CA TRP A 285 10.07 7.59 -6.86
C TRP A 285 10.85 8.12 -5.64
N LYS A 286 10.42 7.81 -4.40
CA LYS A 286 11.17 8.21 -3.18
C LYS A 286 12.08 7.09 -2.66
N MET A 287 11.63 5.84 -2.65
CA MET A 287 12.41 4.71 -2.13
C MET A 287 13.55 4.28 -3.06
N ALA A 288 13.27 4.14 -4.37
CA ALA A 288 14.25 3.63 -5.32
C ALA A 288 15.57 4.43 -5.36
N PRO A 289 15.57 5.79 -5.52
CA PRO A 289 16.81 6.56 -5.48
C PRO A 289 17.46 6.60 -4.10
N ALA A 290 16.68 6.69 -3.00
CA ALA A 290 17.23 6.74 -1.65
C ALA A 290 18.04 5.48 -1.32
N LEU A 291 17.45 4.31 -1.58
CA LEU A 291 18.05 3.00 -1.37
C LEU A 291 19.26 2.77 -2.30
N ALA A 292 19.16 3.18 -3.57
CA ALA A 292 20.27 3.05 -4.52
C ALA A 292 21.51 3.84 -4.09
N CYS A 293 21.32 5.05 -3.57
CA CYS A 293 22.38 5.89 -3.01
C CYS A 293 22.91 5.39 -1.65
N GLY A 294 22.33 4.35 -1.04
CA GLY A 294 22.78 3.79 0.24
C GLY A 294 22.18 4.45 1.49
N ASN A 295 21.11 5.24 1.34
CA ASN A 295 20.35 5.78 2.47
C ASN A 295 19.38 4.73 3.00
N THR A 296 19.07 4.79 4.30
CA THR A 296 17.87 4.13 4.86
C THR A 296 16.68 5.09 4.77
N ILE A 297 15.45 4.58 4.88
CA ILE A 297 14.25 5.39 4.66
C ILE A 297 13.14 5.16 5.69
N VAL A 298 12.51 6.25 6.11
CA VAL A 298 11.26 6.31 6.88
C VAL A 298 10.21 6.99 6.01
N LEU A 299 9.35 6.19 5.38
CA LEU A 299 8.32 6.66 4.45
C LEU A 299 6.95 6.69 5.12
N LYS A 300 6.22 7.80 4.99
CA LYS A 300 4.83 7.94 5.42
C LYS A 300 3.87 7.93 4.23
N SER A 301 3.05 6.90 4.16
CA SER A 301 1.92 6.73 3.22
C SER A 301 0.82 7.74 3.52
N SER A 302 0.01 8.11 2.53
CA SER A 302 -1.21 8.89 2.78
C SER A 302 -2.21 8.07 3.61
N GLU A 303 -2.88 8.73 4.55
CA GLU A 303 -4.01 8.19 5.33
C GLU A 303 -5.21 7.77 4.46
N LEU A 304 -5.31 8.28 3.23
CA LEU A 304 -6.35 7.89 2.27
C LEU A 304 -5.96 6.67 1.41
N THR A 305 -4.68 6.27 1.39
CA THR A 305 -4.19 5.20 0.49
C THR A 305 -2.97 4.45 1.09
N PRO A 306 -3.11 3.79 2.25
CA PRO A 306 -1.99 3.11 2.88
C PRO A 306 -1.63 1.78 2.20
N LEU A 307 -2.57 1.07 1.58
CA LEU A 307 -2.48 -0.39 1.41
C LEU A 307 -1.36 -0.84 0.46
N THR A 308 -1.12 -0.14 -0.63
CA THR A 308 -0.09 -0.56 -1.60
C THR A 308 1.33 -0.37 -1.06
N ALA A 309 1.59 0.72 -0.31
CA ALA A 309 2.87 0.94 0.35
C ALA A 309 3.19 -0.15 1.39
N LEU A 310 2.15 -0.64 2.07
CA LEU A 310 2.22 -1.76 3.03
C LEU A 310 2.54 -3.10 2.36
N LYS A 311 1.88 -3.38 1.22
CA LYS A 311 2.20 -4.56 0.41
C LYS A 311 3.65 -4.52 -0.08
N VAL A 312 4.14 -3.40 -0.60
CA VAL A 312 5.54 -3.29 -1.04
C VAL A 312 6.53 -3.39 0.13
N ALA A 313 6.18 -2.94 1.34
CA ALA A 313 6.99 -3.21 2.54
C ALA A 313 7.15 -4.71 2.84
N ALA A 314 6.07 -5.50 2.68
CA ALA A 314 6.14 -6.96 2.78
C ALA A 314 7.07 -7.56 1.69
N LEU A 315 7.04 -7.02 0.47
CA LEU A 315 7.94 -7.43 -0.61
C LEU A 315 9.40 -7.00 -0.38
N CYS A 316 9.66 -5.92 0.36
CA CYS A 316 11.02 -5.54 0.78
C CYS A 316 11.60 -6.58 1.77
N LYS A 317 10.78 -7.07 2.70
CA LYS A 317 11.13 -8.17 3.60
C LYS A 317 11.41 -9.47 2.81
N GLU A 318 10.56 -9.83 1.85
CA GLU A 318 10.78 -11.02 1.00
C GLU A 318 11.99 -10.87 0.06
N ALA A 319 12.25 -9.66 -0.45
CA ALA A 319 13.47 -9.33 -1.18
C ALA A 319 14.72 -9.54 -0.32
N GLY A 320 14.62 -9.35 1.00
CA GLY A 320 15.70 -9.56 1.96
C GLY A 320 16.49 -8.30 2.25
N PHE A 321 15.85 -7.13 2.20
CA PHE A 321 16.46 -5.90 2.71
C PHE A 321 16.81 -6.06 4.20
N PRO A 322 17.96 -5.55 4.67
CA PRO A 322 18.27 -5.60 6.10
C PRO A 322 17.22 -4.87 6.94
N LYS A 323 17.05 -5.31 8.19
CA LYS A 323 16.11 -4.70 9.14
C LYS A 323 16.38 -3.20 9.24
N GLY A 324 15.33 -2.37 9.26
CA GLY A 324 15.43 -0.92 9.45
C GLY A 324 15.86 -0.14 8.21
N VAL A 325 16.26 -0.79 7.11
CA VAL A 325 16.62 -0.10 5.86
C VAL A 325 15.40 0.52 5.18
N VAL A 326 14.25 -0.17 5.24
CA VAL A 326 12.95 0.30 4.79
C VAL A 326 11.98 0.27 5.95
N ASN A 327 11.48 1.44 6.32
CA ASN A 327 10.42 1.63 7.31
C ASN A 327 9.25 2.36 6.61
N VAL A 328 8.04 1.85 6.80
CA VAL A 328 6.81 2.42 6.25
C VAL A 328 5.86 2.67 7.40
N LEU A 329 5.40 3.92 7.47
CA LEU A 329 4.48 4.52 8.43
C LEU A 329 3.19 4.96 7.71
N SER A 330 2.05 4.91 8.39
CA SER A 330 0.74 5.36 7.89
C SER A 330 -0.01 6.00 9.05
N GLY A 331 -0.85 6.98 8.78
CA GLY A 331 -1.47 7.84 9.79
C GLY A 331 -1.57 9.27 9.28
N PHE A 332 -2.03 10.19 10.11
CA PHE A 332 -2.42 11.53 9.63
C PHE A 332 -1.25 12.47 9.39
N GLY A 333 -1.39 13.34 8.38
CA GLY A 333 -0.42 14.39 8.06
C GLY A 333 0.02 15.26 9.26
N PRO A 334 -0.90 15.77 10.10
CA PRO A 334 -0.57 16.56 11.29
C PRO A 334 0.13 15.83 12.43
N VAL A 335 0.21 14.49 12.40
CA VAL A 335 0.87 13.67 13.44
C VAL A 335 2.15 13.06 12.85
N ALA A 336 2.10 11.86 12.26
CA ALA A 336 3.27 11.20 11.68
C ALA A 336 4.00 12.05 10.62
N GLY A 337 3.26 12.81 9.80
CA GLY A 337 3.86 13.69 8.79
C GLY A 337 4.61 14.89 9.40
N ALA A 338 4.05 15.50 10.44
CA ALA A 338 4.65 16.62 11.16
C ALA A 338 5.88 16.18 11.98
N ALA A 339 5.80 15.02 12.62
CA ALA A 339 6.91 14.38 13.32
C ALA A 339 8.07 14.10 12.34
N ILE A 340 7.86 13.40 11.23
CA ILE A 340 8.91 13.13 10.21
C ILE A 340 9.54 14.42 9.66
N ALA A 341 8.74 15.49 9.48
CA ALA A 341 9.27 16.76 9.00
C ALA A 341 10.17 17.48 10.04
N SER A 342 9.84 17.33 11.32
CA SER A 342 10.49 18.04 12.43
C SER A 342 11.58 17.22 13.14
N HIS A 343 11.58 15.90 13.00
CA HIS A 343 12.47 14.99 13.74
C HIS A 343 13.95 15.30 13.51
N MET A 344 14.75 15.29 14.59
CA MET A 344 16.14 15.75 14.56
C MET A 344 17.10 14.74 13.94
N GLY A 345 16.82 13.44 14.05
CA GLY A 345 17.60 12.34 13.45
C GLY A 345 17.24 11.99 12.00
N ILE A 346 16.67 12.93 11.24
CA ILE A 346 16.41 12.73 9.80
C ILE A 346 17.25 13.75 9.01
N ASP A 347 18.22 13.26 8.23
CA ASP A 347 19.25 14.08 7.57
C ASP A 347 18.73 14.75 6.29
N LYS A 348 17.81 14.06 5.60
CA LYS A 348 17.14 14.54 4.39
C LYS A 348 15.65 14.21 4.45
N ILE A 349 14.81 15.12 3.93
CA ILE A 349 13.39 14.83 3.65
C ILE A 349 13.02 15.01 2.17
N SER A 350 12.07 14.20 1.71
CA SER A 350 11.42 14.30 0.39
C SER A 350 9.91 14.25 0.53
N PHE A 351 9.23 15.32 0.16
CA PHE A 351 7.79 15.48 0.36
C PHE A 351 7.11 15.82 -0.97
N THR A 352 5.92 15.27 -1.18
CA THR A 352 5.06 15.64 -2.30
C THR A 352 3.68 16.05 -1.78
N GLY A 353 3.27 17.30 -2.00
CA GLY A 353 2.05 17.85 -1.37
C GLY A 353 1.96 19.38 -1.35
N LYS A 354 1.67 19.97 -0.17
CA LYS A 354 1.51 21.43 0.02
C LYS A 354 2.77 22.19 0.47
N SER A 355 3.34 21.90 1.65
CA SER A 355 4.67 22.37 2.09
C SER A 355 5.09 21.72 3.40
N ILE A 356 6.41 21.60 3.62
CA ILE A 356 7.04 21.24 4.90
C ILE A 356 8.29 22.10 5.23
N LEU A 357 8.64 23.07 4.38
CA LEU A 357 9.97 23.71 4.40
C LEU A 357 10.31 24.36 5.77
N LYS A 358 9.31 24.96 6.43
CA LYS A 358 9.48 25.56 7.76
C LYS A 358 9.85 24.53 8.84
N ALA A 359 9.34 23.30 8.78
CA ALA A 359 9.66 22.26 9.76
C ALA A 359 11.13 21.82 9.70
N SER A 360 11.75 21.83 8.50
CA SER A 360 13.21 21.66 8.39
C SER A 360 13.96 22.87 8.98
N ALA A 361 13.54 24.09 8.63
CA ALA A 361 14.17 25.33 9.09
C ALA A 361 14.11 25.51 10.62
N ASP A 362 13.02 25.07 11.26
CA ASP A 362 12.80 25.16 12.70
C ASP A 362 13.43 24.01 13.51
N SER A 363 14.00 22.99 12.85
CA SER A 363 14.58 21.79 13.51
C SER A 363 16.09 21.67 13.32
N ASN A 364 16.53 20.88 12.33
CA ASN A 364 17.92 20.50 12.10
C ASN A 364 18.48 20.97 10.75
N LEU A 365 17.75 21.82 10.00
CA LEU A 365 18.10 22.28 8.66
C LEU A 365 18.23 21.15 7.60
N LYS A 366 17.61 19.99 7.84
CA LYS A 366 17.61 18.81 6.94
C LYS A 366 17.33 19.18 5.48
N ASN A 367 18.06 18.57 4.55
CA ASN A 367 17.93 18.86 3.13
C ASN A 367 16.52 18.52 2.60
N VAL A 368 15.81 19.49 2.02
CA VAL A 368 14.43 19.33 1.57
C VAL A 368 14.36 19.18 0.05
N SER A 369 13.57 18.22 -0.45
CA SER A 369 13.08 18.22 -1.84
C SER A 369 11.55 18.21 -1.85
N LEU A 370 10.95 19.08 -2.65
CA LEU A 370 9.50 19.32 -2.71
C LEU A 370 8.97 19.12 -4.13
N GLU A 371 7.98 18.25 -4.30
CA GLU A 371 7.10 18.25 -5.48
C GLU A 371 5.73 18.77 -5.05
N LEU A 372 5.20 19.76 -5.76
CA LEU A 372 4.01 20.51 -5.36
C LEU A 372 2.92 20.45 -6.45
N GLY A 373 1.75 21.03 -6.18
CA GLY A 373 0.67 21.11 -7.16
C GLY A 373 0.97 22.12 -8.29
N GLY A 374 0.74 21.73 -9.54
CA GLY A 374 0.85 22.60 -10.71
C GLY A 374 -0.47 23.19 -11.19
N LYS A 375 -0.37 24.07 -12.19
CA LYS A 375 -1.51 24.55 -13.02
C LYS A 375 -1.04 24.61 -14.48
N SER A 376 -0.61 23.46 -14.99
CA SER A 376 0.13 23.32 -16.25
C SER A 376 -0.67 23.87 -17.45
N PRO A 377 -0.01 24.61 -18.36
CA PRO A 377 -0.59 24.95 -19.65
C PRO A 377 -0.37 23.80 -20.65
N SER A 378 -1.41 23.45 -21.40
CA SER A 378 -1.30 22.79 -22.71
C SER A 378 -1.51 23.87 -23.77
N ILE A 379 -0.68 23.91 -24.82
CA ILE A 379 -0.75 24.96 -25.86
C ILE A 379 -0.87 24.30 -27.23
N VAL A 380 -1.86 24.71 -28.01
CA VAL A 380 -2.24 24.14 -29.31
C VAL A 380 -2.23 25.25 -30.36
N PHE A 381 -1.30 25.15 -31.31
CA PHE A 381 -1.18 26.05 -32.46
C PHE A 381 -1.94 25.51 -33.68
N ALA A 382 -2.30 26.39 -34.61
CA ALA A 382 -3.07 26.07 -35.81
C ALA A 382 -2.32 25.18 -36.84
N ASP A 383 -1.00 25.00 -36.68
CA ASP A 383 -0.18 24.09 -37.48
C ASP A 383 -0.06 22.67 -36.89
N SER A 384 -0.70 22.41 -35.75
CA SER A 384 -0.70 21.10 -35.09
C SER A 384 -1.70 20.10 -35.71
N ASP A 385 -1.45 18.80 -35.52
CA ASP A 385 -2.46 17.77 -35.75
C ASP A 385 -3.58 17.95 -34.71
N LEU A 386 -4.64 18.65 -35.10
CA LEU A 386 -5.77 19.01 -34.24
C LEU A 386 -6.43 17.78 -33.59
N ASP A 387 -6.56 16.69 -34.35
CA ASP A 387 -7.16 15.45 -33.90
C ASP A 387 -6.29 14.75 -32.84
N GLN A 388 -4.96 14.87 -32.90
CA GLN A 388 -4.08 14.43 -31.82
C GLN A 388 -4.08 15.43 -30.67
N ALA A 389 -4.02 16.73 -30.93
CA ALA A 389 -3.98 17.78 -29.92
C ALA A 389 -5.19 17.69 -28.96
N VAL A 390 -6.39 17.49 -29.50
CA VAL A 390 -7.60 17.25 -28.70
C VAL A 390 -7.46 15.99 -27.82
N LYS A 391 -7.02 14.86 -28.40
CA LYS A 391 -6.84 13.58 -27.68
C LYS A 391 -5.83 13.69 -26.53
N TRP A 392 -4.70 14.35 -26.76
CA TRP A 392 -3.66 14.55 -25.75
C TRP A 392 -4.05 15.60 -24.70
N ALA A 393 -4.76 16.67 -25.07
CA ALA A 393 -5.30 17.64 -24.11
C ALA A 393 -6.38 16.99 -23.21
N HIS A 394 -7.28 16.19 -23.79
CA HIS A 394 -8.30 15.44 -23.06
C HIS A 394 -7.65 14.48 -22.06
N MET A 395 -6.71 13.64 -22.51
CA MET A 395 -5.95 12.75 -21.62
C MET A 395 -5.23 13.55 -20.53
N GLY A 396 -4.56 14.65 -20.91
CA GLY A 396 -3.76 15.48 -20.00
C GLY A 396 -4.55 16.15 -18.88
N VAL A 397 -5.89 16.23 -18.94
CA VAL A 397 -6.73 16.78 -17.87
C VAL A 397 -7.65 15.75 -17.19
N PHE A 398 -8.09 14.70 -17.89
CA PHE A 398 -9.00 13.67 -17.34
C PHE A 398 -8.30 12.40 -16.84
N TYR A 399 -7.02 12.17 -17.15
CA TYR A 399 -6.26 11.04 -16.61
C TYR A 399 -6.21 11.06 -15.07
N ASP A 400 -6.31 9.88 -14.45
CA ASP A 400 -6.42 9.70 -13.00
C ASP A 400 -7.56 10.53 -12.35
N SER A 401 -8.68 10.66 -13.08
CA SER A 401 -9.83 11.50 -12.69
C SER A 401 -9.45 12.97 -12.46
N GLY A 402 -8.40 13.47 -13.12
CA GLY A 402 -7.85 14.81 -12.98
C GLY A 402 -7.03 15.03 -11.70
N GLN A 403 -6.70 13.98 -10.94
CA GLN A 403 -6.01 14.08 -9.65
C GLN A 403 -4.48 14.17 -9.78
N CYS A 404 -3.96 14.47 -10.99
CA CYS A 404 -2.52 14.53 -11.28
C CYS A 404 -1.91 15.93 -11.07
N CYS A 405 -0.70 16.00 -10.49
CA CYS A 405 -0.04 17.27 -10.17
C CYS A 405 0.43 18.06 -11.41
N CYS A 406 0.73 17.37 -12.51
CA CYS A 406 1.16 17.98 -13.78
C CYS A 406 0.02 18.17 -14.79
N ALA A 407 -1.24 17.88 -14.42
CA ALA A 407 -2.40 17.91 -15.31
C ALA A 407 -2.51 19.23 -16.11
N GLY A 408 -2.74 19.12 -17.42
CA GLY A 408 -2.87 20.17 -18.44
C GLY A 408 -4.13 21.01 -18.30
N SER A 409 -4.38 21.49 -17.09
CA SER A 409 -5.65 22.08 -16.63
C SER A 409 -5.82 23.57 -16.99
N ARG A 410 -5.06 24.04 -17.98
CA ARG A 410 -5.32 25.24 -18.79
C ARG A 410 -4.96 24.89 -20.24
N VAL A 411 -5.94 24.67 -21.09
CA VAL A 411 -5.70 24.47 -22.52
C VAL A 411 -5.80 25.82 -23.20
N TYR A 412 -4.74 26.23 -23.88
CA TYR A 412 -4.68 27.41 -24.75
C TYR A 412 -4.69 26.92 -26.19
N VAL A 413 -5.56 27.50 -27.01
CA VAL A 413 -5.76 27.12 -28.41
C VAL A 413 -5.68 28.38 -29.25
N GLU A 414 -5.03 28.30 -30.40
CA GLU A 414 -4.95 29.40 -31.36
C GLU A 414 -6.33 29.71 -31.97
N ASP A 415 -6.64 31.00 -32.08
CA ASP A 415 -7.97 31.54 -32.40
C ASP A 415 -8.64 30.87 -33.62
N SER A 416 -7.87 30.71 -34.70
CA SER A 416 -8.33 30.13 -35.98
C SER A 416 -8.73 28.65 -35.95
N ILE A 417 -8.46 27.94 -34.85
CA ILE A 417 -8.88 26.54 -34.62
C ILE A 417 -9.67 26.35 -33.31
N TYR A 418 -10.00 27.43 -32.59
CA TYR A 418 -10.62 27.38 -31.25
C TYR A 418 -11.95 26.62 -31.25
N ASP A 419 -12.91 27.01 -32.11
CA ASP A 419 -14.24 26.39 -32.14
C ASP A 419 -14.20 24.91 -32.56
N GLU A 420 -13.37 24.55 -33.55
CA GLU A 420 -13.23 23.16 -33.97
C GLU A 420 -12.58 22.30 -32.87
N PHE A 421 -11.58 22.84 -32.16
CA PHE A 421 -10.98 22.19 -31.00
C PHE A 421 -12.03 21.95 -29.90
N ILE A 422 -12.80 22.97 -29.53
CA ILE A 422 -13.80 22.89 -28.45
C ILE A 422 -14.88 21.84 -28.76
N ASN A 423 -15.40 21.82 -29.99
CA ASN A 423 -16.40 20.84 -30.40
C ASN A 423 -15.86 19.39 -30.30
N LYS A 424 -14.67 19.13 -30.85
CA LYS A 424 -14.01 17.81 -30.77
C LYS A 424 -13.68 17.42 -29.32
N PHE A 425 -13.25 18.38 -28.50
CA PHE A 425 -12.91 18.14 -27.10
C PHE A 425 -14.16 17.79 -26.26
N GLN A 426 -15.29 18.44 -26.54
CA GLN A 426 -16.57 18.13 -25.92
C GLN A 426 -17.06 16.72 -26.33
N GLU A 427 -16.95 16.34 -27.60
CA GLU A 427 -17.25 14.96 -28.05
C GLU A 427 -16.39 13.92 -27.31
N HIS A 428 -15.08 14.16 -27.20
CA HIS A 428 -14.17 13.26 -26.50
C HIS A 428 -14.53 13.11 -25.00
N ALA A 429 -14.85 14.22 -24.32
CA ALA A 429 -15.20 14.22 -22.90
C ALA A 429 -16.60 13.63 -22.62
N LEU A 430 -17.57 13.82 -23.52
CA LEU A 430 -18.89 13.16 -23.46
C LEU A 430 -18.78 11.63 -23.53
N ASN A 431 -17.73 11.10 -24.17
CA ASN A 431 -17.46 9.67 -24.26
C ASN A 431 -16.68 9.08 -23.07
N ILE A 432 -16.39 9.85 -22.01
CA ILE A 432 -15.74 9.31 -20.81
C ILE A 432 -16.71 8.37 -20.08
N LYS A 433 -16.41 7.07 -20.13
CA LYS A 433 -17.09 6.06 -19.32
C LYS A 433 -16.65 6.16 -17.87
N ILE A 434 -17.60 6.46 -16.98
CA ILE A 434 -17.38 6.64 -15.55
C ILE A 434 -18.06 5.51 -14.78
N GLY A 435 -17.45 5.02 -13.70
CA GLY A 435 -18.05 3.96 -12.89
C GLY A 435 -17.07 3.21 -11.99
N ASP A 436 -17.37 1.93 -11.74
CA ASP A 436 -16.57 1.01 -10.93
C ASP A 436 -15.13 0.87 -11.50
N PRO A 437 -14.06 1.15 -10.71
CA PRO A 437 -12.67 0.99 -11.11
C PRO A 437 -12.28 -0.40 -11.62
N PHE A 438 -12.98 -1.46 -11.22
CA PHE A 438 -12.74 -2.84 -11.66
C PHE A 438 -13.50 -3.20 -12.94
N HIS A 439 -14.49 -2.41 -13.36
CA HIS A 439 -15.24 -2.70 -14.58
C HIS A 439 -14.40 -2.37 -15.83
N LYS A 440 -14.26 -3.36 -16.73
CA LYS A 440 -13.33 -3.36 -17.87
C LYS A 440 -13.42 -2.14 -18.81
N ASP A 441 -14.61 -1.54 -18.90
CA ASP A 441 -14.94 -0.42 -19.80
C ASP A 441 -14.87 0.95 -19.11
N THR A 442 -14.61 1.00 -17.81
CA THR A 442 -14.45 2.26 -17.06
C THR A 442 -13.15 2.94 -17.48
N TYR A 443 -13.24 4.22 -17.85
CA TYR A 443 -12.09 5.10 -18.06
C TYR A 443 -11.73 5.87 -16.78
N GLN A 444 -12.75 6.41 -16.10
CA GLN A 444 -12.59 7.30 -14.95
C GLN A 444 -13.29 6.73 -13.70
N GLY A 445 -12.56 6.66 -12.58
CA GLY A 445 -13.06 6.25 -11.28
C GLY A 445 -13.40 7.43 -10.35
N PRO A 446 -13.78 7.17 -9.09
CA PRO A 446 -14.13 8.20 -8.11
C PRO A 446 -13.00 9.19 -7.81
N GLN A 447 -13.37 10.34 -7.23
CA GLN A 447 -12.43 11.20 -6.51
C GLN A 447 -12.11 10.56 -5.16
N ILE A 448 -10.86 10.66 -4.69
CA ILE A 448 -10.35 9.92 -3.52
C ILE A 448 -11.17 10.07 -2.22
N SER A 449 -11.92 11.16 -2.05
CA SER A 449 -12.69 11.40 -0.82
C SER A 449 -13.80 12.44 -1.01
N LEU A 450 -14.76 12.44 -0.08
CA LEU A 450 -15.80 13.48 0.02
C LEU A 450 -15.20 14.89 0.10
N GLN A 451 -14.07 15.04 0.82
CA GLN A 451 -13.41 16.33 1.00
C GLN A 451 -12.81 16.84 -0.32
N GLN A 452 -12.13 15.97 -1.07
CA GLN A 452 -11.56 16.32 -2.37
C GLN A 452 -12.67 16.60 -3.41
N PHE A 453 -13.73 15.78 -3.46
CA PHE A 453 -14.87 16.03 -4.34
C PHE A 453 -15.57 17.37 -4.03
N ASN A 454 -15.91 17.62 -2.76
CA ASN A 454 -16.62 18.86 -2.38
C ASN A 454 -15.76 20.09 -2.70
N LYS A 455 -14.43 19.99 -2.56
CA LYS A 455 -13.48 21.02 -3.00
C LYS A 455 -13.50 21.23 -4.52
N ILE A 456 -13.56 20.17 -5.33
CA ILE A 456 -13.68 20.28 -6.79
C ILE A 456 -14.98 20.99 -7.19
N MET A 457 -16.12 20.61 -6.59
CA MET A 457 -17.39 21.31 -6.82
C MET A 457 -17.32 22.79 -6.41
N SER A 458 -16.68 23.12 -5.29
CA SER A 458 -16.53 24.53 -4.90
C SER A 458 -15.74 25.37 -5.91
N TYR A 459 -14.79 24.78 -6.66
CA TYR A 459 -14.11 25.48 -7.75
C TYR A 459 -15.00 25.62 -9.00
N ILE A 460 -15.84 24.63 -9.31
CA ILE A 460 -16.80 24.70 -10.41
C ILE A 460 -17.86 25.78 -10.13
N ASP A 461 -18.40 25.81 -8.91
CA ASP A 461 -19.33 26.85 -8.48
C ASP A 461 -18.67 28.22 -8.38
N THR A 462 -17.35 28.29 -8.17
CA THR A 462 -16.58 29.54 -8.25
C THR A 462 -16.47 30.00 -9.71
N GLY A 463 -16.07 29.12 -10.64
CA GLY A 463 -16.03 29.44 -12.07
C GLY A 463 -17.38 29.91 -12.63
N LYS A 464 -18.48 29.24 -12.27
CA LYS A 464 -19.86 29.65 -12.61
C LYS A 464 -20.17 31.08 -12.11
N LYS A 465 -19.72 31.46 -10.90
CA LYS A 465 -19.95 32.78 -10.30
C LYS A 465 -19.03 33.87 -10.85
N GLU A 466 -17.83 33.49 -11.29
CA GLU A 466 -16.84 34.37 -11.92
C GLU A 466 -17.08 34.57 -13.42
N GLY A 467 -18.13 33.94 -13.98
CA GLY A 467 -18.59 34.16 -15.36
C GLY A 467 -18.05 33.19 -16.41
N ALA A 468 -17.41 32.10 -16.00
CA ALA A 468 -16.94 31.07 -16.93
C ALA A 468 -18.09 30.17 -17.44
N THR A 469 -18.19 30.02 -18.76
CA THR A 469 -19.18 29.15 -19.41
C THR A 469 -18.90 27.67 -19.09
N LEU A 470 -19.88 26.99 -18.49
CA LEU A 470 -19.86 25.54 -18.33
C LEU A 470 -20.42 24.87 -19.59
N LEU A 471 -19.54 24.36 -20.45
CA LEU A 471 -19.93 23.70 -21.71
C LEU A 471 -20.54 22.31 -21.52
N MET A 472 -20.15 21.60 -20.45
CA MET A 472 -20.53 20.20 -20.20
C MET A 472 -20.31 19.84 -18.73
N GLY A 473 -21.13 18.93 -18.20
CA GLY A 473 -20.88 18.34 -16.88
C GLY A 473 -21.07 19.30 -15.71
N GLY A 474 -20.05 19.41 -14.85
CA GLY A 474 -20.04 20.35 -13.73
C GLY A 474 -21.06 20.03 -12.62
N GLU A 475 -21.50 18.77 -12.54
CA GLU A 475 -22.48 18.20 -11.61
C GLU A 475 -22.10 16.78 -11.14
N ARG A 476 -22.94 16.19 -10.27
CA ARG A 476 -22.79 14.82 -9.74
C ARG A 476 -23.34 13.77 -10.70
N HIS A 477 -22.48 12.86 -11.15
CA HIS A 477 -22.87 11.54 -11.66
C HIS A 477 -22.77 10.47 -10.55
N GLY A 478 -23.69 9.49 -10.55
CA GLY A 478 -23.63 8.26 -9.73
C GLY A 478 -24.20 8.34 -8.30
N ASP A 479 -24.62 7.18 -7.77
CA ASP A 479 -25.41 7.02 -6.55
C ASP A 479 -24.91 5.94 -5.54
N GLN A 480 -23.61 5.80 -5.26
CA GLN A 480 -23.13 4.86 -4.21
C GLN A 480 -22.29 5.49 -3.10
N GLY A 481 -22.59 5.18 -1.83
CA GLY A 481 -21.68 5.40 -0.69
C GLY A 481 -21.93 6.60 0.24
N ASP A 482 -23.05 6.64 0.97
CA ASP A 482 -23.21 7.63 2.05
C ASP A 482 -22.45 7.25 3.33
N PHE A 483 -21.70 8.21 3.87
CA PHE A 483 -21.39 8.25 5.29
C PHE A 483 -22.68 8.53 6.09
N PRO A 484 -22.88 7.92 7.27
CA PRO A 484 -24.04 8.22 8.11
C PRO A 484 -24.07 9.67 8.61
N PRO A 485 -25.27 10.23 8.75
CA PRO A 485 -25.71 10.80 10.03
C PRO A 485 -26.27 9.68 10.92
N ASN A 486 -27.10 8.83 10.32
CA ASN A 486 -27.21 7.39 10.58
C ASN A 486 -27.71 6.71 9.28
N SER A 487 -27.43 5.43 9.11
CA SER A 487 -27.43 4.75 7.80
C SER A 487 -28.78 4.67 7.08
N LYS A 488 -28.77 4.91 5.75
CA LYS A 488 -28.92 3.88 4.70
C LYS A 488 -29.08 4.52 3.31
N ASP A 489 -28.15 4.18 2.42
CA ASP A 489 -28.27 4.14 0.95
C ASP A 489 -28.77 5.45 0.25
N THR A 490 -28.05 6.09 -0.68
CA THR A 490 -26.97 5.60 -1.57
C THR A 490 -26.39 6.77 -2.39
N PHE A 491 -25.12 7.25 -2.27
CA PHE A 491 -24.65 8.40 -3.11
C PHE A 491 -23.12 8.81 -3.20
N PHE A 492 -22.44 8.71 -4.38
CA PHE A 492 -21.22 9.45 -4.86
C PHE A 492 -21.23 9.58 -6.40
N LYS A 493 -21.02 10.73 -7.06
CA LYS A 493 -20.01 11.83 -6.97
C LYS A 493 -18.78 11.70 -7.89
N LEU A 494 -19.08 11.71 -9.19
CA LEU A 494 -18.14 11.97 -10.28
C LEU A 494 -18.60 13.23 -11.05
N LEU A 495 -17.74 13.85 -11.86
CA LEU A 495 -18.20 14.85 -12.83
C LEU A 495 -18.80 14.14 -14.03
N SER A 496 -20.09 14.37 -14.28
CA SER A 496 -20.71 14.01 -15.58
C SER A 496 -20.09 14.83 -16.71
N ALA A 497 -20.44 14.50 -17.95
CA ALA A 497 -20.35 15.42 -19.10
C ALA A 497 -21.74 15.85 -19.61
N GLU A 498 -22.81 15.19 -19.16
CA GLU A 498 -24.16 15.33 -19.71
C GLU A 498 -24.94 16.53 -19.14
N ALA A 499 -25.14 17.56 -19.97
CA ALA A 499 -26.30 18.44 -19.99
C ALA A 499 -26.41 19.05 -21.41
N PHE A 500 -27.61 19.04 -22.01
CA PHE A 500 -27.82 19.50 -23.40
C PHE A 500 -28.56 20.84 -23.48
N ASN A 501 -28.51 21.45 -24.67
CA ASN A 501 -29.18 22.69 -25.10
C ASN A 501 -28.70 24.00 -24.45
N ILE A 502 -27.66 24.59 -25.04
CA ILE A 502 -27.43 26.03 -25.06
C ILE A 502 -27.15 26.40 -26.53
N ASP A 503 -27.89 27.36 -27.10
CA ASP A 503 -27.55 27.95 -28.39
C ASP A 503 -26.25 28.75 -28.24
N PHE A 504 -25.28 28.52 -29.13
CA PHE A 504 -24.05 29.33 -29.17
C PHE A 504 -24.42 30.79 -29.50
N PRO A 505 -24.12 31.77 -28.61
CA PRO A 505 -24.14 33.16 -29.04
C PRO A 505 -23.07 33.32 -30.13
N THR A 506 -23.46 33.84 -31.28
CA THR A 506 -22.54 34.11 -32.39
C THR A 506 -21.44 35.06 -31.94
N ALA A 507 -20.23 34.89 -32.48
CA ALA A 507 -19.02 35.55 -32.02
C ALA A 507 -19.21 37.05 -31.79
N VAL A 508 -18.81 37.52 -30.61
CA VAL A 508 -18.70 38.95 -30.33
C VAL A 508 -17.40 39.43 -30.99
N GLU A 509 -17.56 40.02 -32.18
CA GLU A 509 -16.49 40.73 -32.91
C GLU A 509 -15.86 41.87 -32.06
N PRO A 510 -14.61 42.28 -32.38
CA PRO A 510 -13.51 42.35 -31.41
C PRO A 510 -13.36 43.64 -30.58
#